data_AF-A0A517YRD8-F1
#
_entry.id   AF-A0A517YRD8-F1
#
_cell.length_a   1.000
_cell.length_b   1.000
_cell.length_c   1.000
_cell.angle_alpha   90.00
_cell.angle_beta   90.00
_cell.angle_gamma   90.00
#
_symmetry.space_group_name_H-M   'P 1'
#
loop_
_entity.id
_entity.type
_entity.pdbx_description
1 polymer ?
#
loop_
_entity_poly.entity_id
_entity_poly.type
_entity_poly.pdbx_seq_one_letter_code
_entity_poly.pdbx_strand_id
1 'polypeptide(L)'
;MLNYELTHPRILHALAAARHSSQILIADGNFPARTTLGPNATLCNLNLKPGLVDCVTVLEAILSAIVIEKAAVMDMSKNSPHAPAHESRIWDEFREVLADDG
;
A
#
# COMPACT_ATOMS: atom_id res chain seq x y z
N MET A 1 24.60 -1.54 -8.18
CA MET A 1 23.26 -2.02 -8.57
C MET A 1 22.36 -1.91 -7.34
N LEU A 2 21.04 -1.77 -7.50
CA LEU A 2 20.12 -1.72 -6.36
C LEU A 2 20.02 -3.11 -5.73
N ASN A 3 19.93 -3.18 -4.40
CA ASN A 3 19.85 -4.44 -3.64
C ASN A 3 18.40 -4.76 -3.21
N TYR A 4 17.43 -4.07 -3.81
CA TYR A 4 16.00 -4.16 -3.52
C TYR A 4 15.22 -4.22 -4.84
N GLU A 5 13.97 -4.68 -4.79
CA GLU A 5 13.15 -4.91 -5.98
C GLU A 5 12.45 -3.64 -6.48
N LEU A 6 12.16 -2.70 -5.57
CA LEU A 6 11.51 -1.44 -5.90
C LEU A 6 12.37 -0.56 -6.82
N THR A 7 11.93 -0.38 -8.06
CA THR A 7 12.64 0.44 -9.06
C THR A 7 11.92 1.73 -9.41
N HIS A 8 10.70 1.94 -8.91
CA HIS A 8 9.87 3.07 -9.30
C HIS A 8 10.44 4.39 -8.72
N PRO A 9 10.94 5.31 -9.56
CA PRO A 9 11.77 6.42 -9.11
C PRO A 9 11.03 7.38 -8.18
N ARG A 10 9.74 7.62 -8.43
CA ARG A 10 8.92 8.51 -7.60
C ARG A 10 8.62 7.92 -6.22
N ILE A 11 8.49 6.59 -6.13
CA ILE A 11 8.27 5.92 -4.85
C ILE A 11 9.57 5.96 -4.06
N LEU A 12 10.70 5.56 -4.69
CA LEU A 12 12.02 5.65 -4.06
C LEU A 12 12.33 7.05 -3.53
N HIS A 13 12.01 8.10 -4.29
CA HIS A 13 12.16 9.47 -3.84
C HIS A 13 11.30 9.79 -2.61
N ALA A 14 10.01 9.38 -2.62
CA ALA A 14 9.11 9.61 -1.50
C ALA A 14 9.55 8.85 -0.24
N LEU A 15 10.01 7.60 -0.38
CA LEU A 15 10.55 6.80 0.73
C LEU A 15 11.83 7.40 1.29
N ALA A 16 12.75 7.87 0.44
CA ALA A 16 13.98 8.51 0.87
C ALA A 16 13.74 9.85 1.60
N ALA A 17 12.64 10.55 1.28
CA ALA A 17 12.24 11.78 1.96
C ALA A 17 11.42 11.55 3.23
N ALA A 18 10.88 10.34 3.42
CA ALA A 18 10.07 9.97 4.58
C ALA A 18 10.92 9.96 5.86
N ARG A 19 10.26 10.30 6.98
CA ARG A 19 10.84 10.26 8.33
C ARG A 19 10.13 9.21 9.18
N HIS A 20 10.65 8.94 10.37
CA HIS A 20 9.99 8.08 11.35
C HIS A 20 8.51 8.45 11.51
N SER A 21 7.64 7.44 11.55
CA SER A 21 6.18 7.58 11.61
C SER A 21 5.50 8.21 10.39
N SER A 22 6.20 8.36 9.26
CA SER A 22 5.55 8.68 7.99
C SER A 22 4.66 7.52 7.53
N GLN A 23 3.58 7.83 6.83
CA GLN A 23 2.62 6.82 6.38
C GLN A 23 2.67 6.65 4.87
N ILE A 24 2.51 5.40 4.44
CA ILE A 24 2.34 5.02 3.04
C ILE A 24 0.92 4.49 2.90
N LEU A 25 0.21 4.95 1.87
CA LEU A 25 -1.11 4.43 1.51
C LEU A 25 -1.02 3.72 0.17
N ILE A 26 -1.17 2.39 0.20
CA ILE A 26 -1.40 1.59 -1.01
C ILE A 26 -2.90 1.61 -1.27
N ALA A 27 -3.31 2.30 -2.33
CA ALA A 27 -4.70 2.52 -2.69
C ALA A 27 -5.10 1.61 -3.86
N ASP A 28 -6.27 0.99 -3.78
CA ASP A 28 -6.88 0.31 -4.92
C ASP A 28 -7.41 1.31 -5.96
N GLY A 29 -7.91 0.80 -7.08
CA GLY A 29 -8.46 1.63 -8.16
C GLY A 29 -9.76 2.38 -7.82
N ASN A 30 -10.41 2.06 -6.69
CA ASN A 30 -11.66 2.66 -6.25
C ASN A 30 -11.45 3.73 -5.16
N PHE A 31 -10.31 3.71 -4.47
CA PHE A 31 -10.01 4.70 -3.45
C PHE A 31 -9.87 6.10 -4.07
N PRO A 32 -10.51 7.14 -3.52
CA PRO A 32 -10.56 8.48 -4.10
C PRO A 32 -9.26 9.29 -3.87
N ALA A 33 -8.11 8.72 -4.24
CA ALA A 33 -6.77 9.19 -3.88
C ALA A 33 -6.50 10.66 -4.23
N ARG A 34 -7.07 11.16 -5.34
CA ARG A 34 -6.85 12.54 -5.78
C ARG A 34 -7.65 13.56 -4.97
N THR A 35 -8.85 13.21 -4.52
CA THR A 35 -9.74 14.12 -3.79
C THR A 35 -9.54 14.04 -2.28
N THR A 36 -8.91 12.98 -1.76
CA THR A 36 -8.56 12.82 -0.35
C THR A 36 -7.07 13.09 -0.06
N LEU A 37 -6.32 13.58 -1.05
CA LEU A 37 -4.87 13.81 -0.92
C LEU A 37 -4.57 14.93 0.10
N GLY A 38 -3.79 14.61 1.12
CA GLY A 38 -3.29 15.60 2.08
C GLY A 38 -2.21 16.52 1.47
N PRO A 39 -1.99 17.71 2.06
CA PRO A 39 -1.06 18.71 1.51
C PRO A 39 0.42 18.26 1.51
N ASN A 40 0.77 17.29 2.36
CA ASN A 40 2.12 16.75 2.48
C ASN A 40 2.29 15.38 1.79
N ALA A 41 1.25 14.91 1.09
CA ALA A 41 1.27 13.59 0.46
C ALA A 41 1.72 13.67 -1.01
N THR A 42 2.55 12.72 -1.43
CA THR A 42 2.94 12.57 -2.83
C THR A 42 2.10 11.47 -3.48
N LEU A 43 1.25 11.83 -4.44
CA LEU A 43 0.50 10.83 -5.23
C LEU A 43 1.41 10.18 -6.28
N CYS A 44 1.51 8.85 -6.24
CA CYS A 44 2.21 8.03 -7.22
C CYS A 44 1.21 7.10 -7.92
N ASN A 45 0.91 7.35 -9.20
CA ASN A 45 -0.02 6.50 -9.97
C ASN A 45 0.75 5.37 -10.66
N LEU A 46 0.38 4.13 -10.39
CA LEU A 46 0.95 2.91 -11.01
C LEU A 46 0.00 2.24 -12.03
N ASN A 47 -1.24 2.73 -12.09
CA ASN A 47 -2.31 2.08 -12.84
C ASN A 47 -2.14 2.28 -14.35
N LEU A 48 -1.86 1.19 -15.07
CA LEU A 48 -1.91 1.12 -16.54
C LEU A 48 -3.18 0.43 -17.03
N LYS A 49 -3.49 -0.75 -16.49
CA LYS A 49 -4.73 -1.51 -16.73
C LYS A 49 -5.15 -2.26 -15.45
N PRO A 50 -6.44 -2.58 -15.25
CA PRO A 50 -6.90 -3.34 -14.10
C PRO A 50 -6.16 -4.68 -13.98
N GLY A 51 -5.73 -5.02 -12.75
CA GLY A 51 -5.07 -6.30 -12.43
C GLY A 51 -3.65 -6.47 -12.95
N LEU A 52 -3.00 -5.44 -13.52
CA LEU A 52 -1.58 -5.53 -13.90
C LEU A 52 -0.63 -5.28 -12.73
N VAL A 53 -1.01 -4.34 -11.85
CA VAL A 53 -0.28 -4.00 -10.64
C VAL A 53 -1.31 -4.03 -9.52
N ASP A 54 -1.23 -5.05 -8.68
CA ASP A 54 -2.10 -5.21 -7.51
C ASP A 54 -1.43 -4.70 -6.23
N CYS A 55 -2.23 -4.60 -5.16
CA CYS A 55 -1.75 -4.09 -3.89
C CYS A 55 -0.69 -4.99 -3.23
N VAL A 56 -0.74 -6.31 -3.48
CA VAL A 56 0.19 -7.29 -2.89
C VAL A 56 1.57 -7.10 -3.50
N THR A 57 1.65 -7.04 -4.84
CA THR A 57 2.90 -6.78 -5.58
C THR A 57 3.54 -5.45 -5.15
N VAL A 58 2.72 -4.41 -4.93
CA VAL A 58 3.22 -3.10 -4.46
C VAL A 58 3.73 -3.19 -3.02
N LEU A 59 3.06 -3.95 -2.16
CA LEU A 59 3.48 -4.17 -0.77
C LEU A 59 4.83 -4.88 -0.72
N GLU A 60 4.99 -6.00 -1.43
CA GLU A 60 6.26 -6.75 -1.54
C GLU A 60 7.41 -5.85 -2.00
N ALA A 61 7.19 -5.08 -3.07
CA ALA A 61 8.21 -4.15 -3.56
C ALA A 61 8.62 -3.12 -2.50
N ILE A 62 7.67 -2.56 -1.75
CA ILE A 62 7.95 -1.59 -0.68
C ILE A 62 8.74 -2.25 0.46
N LEU A 63 8.34 -3.43 0.90
CA LEU A 63 9.01 -4.18 1.97
C LEU A 63 10.45 -4.53 1.59
N SER A 64 10.72 -4.82 0.32
CA SER A 64 12.11 -5.03 -0.16
C SER A 64 13.03 -3.82 0.05
N ALA A 65 12.49 -2.61 0.23
CA ALA A 65 13.25 -1.37 0.30
C ALA A 65 13.30 -0.73 1.70
N ILE A 66 12.30 -0.96 2.55
CA ILE A 66 12.18 -0.34 3.88
C ILE A 66 11.50 -1.26 4.89
N VAL A 67 11.81 -1.07 6.17
CA VAL A 67 11.15 -1.77 7.29
C VAL A 67 9.86 -1.03 7.68
N ILE A 68 8.78 -1.77 7.94
CA ILE A 68 7.48 -1.24 8.34
C ILE A 68 7.18 -1.60 9.81
N GLU A 69 6.84 -0.61 10.63
CA GLU A 69 6.54 -0.81 12.06
C GLU A 69 5.10 -1.30 12.33
N LYS A 70 4.17 -0.96 11.42
CA LYS A 70 2.75 -1.25 11.56
C LYS A 70 2.02 -1.15 10.23
N ALA A 71 1.09 -2.09 9.99
CA ALA A 71 0.15 -2.04 8.88
C ALA A 71 -1.30 -1.90 9.37
N ALA A 72 -2.16 -1.33 8.54
CA ALA A 72 -3.59 -1.22 8.78
C ALA A 72 -4.36 -1.28 7.45
N VAL A 73 -5.57 -1.81 7.50
CA VAL A 73 -6.50 -1.85 6.36
C VAL A 73 -7.78 -1.07 6.71
N MET A 74 -8.55 -0.71 5.69
CA MET A 74 -9.86 -0.07 5.90
C MET A 74 -10.81 -1.06 6.58
N ASP A 75 -11.38 -0.66 7.72
CA ASP A 75 -12.39 -1.46 8.41
C ASP A 75 -13.69 -1.43 7.60
N MET A 76 -14.10 -2.60 7.11
CA MET A 76 -15.33 -2.80 6.37
C MET A 76 -16.48 -3.30 7.26
N SER A 77 -16.20 -3.65 8.52
CA SER A 77 -17.04 -4.56 9.31
C SER A 77 -18.04 -3.87 10.23
N LYS A 78 -17.82 -2.61 10.66
CA LYS A 78 -18.49 -2.16 11.90
C LYS A 78 -19.72 -1.27 11.83
N ASN A 79 -20.08 -0.60 10.73
CA ASN A 79 -21.33 0.22 10.70
C ASN A 79 -21.78 0.64 9.29
N SER A 80 -21.37 -0.07 8.23
CA SER A 80 -21.75 0.28 6.85
C SER A 80 -22.97 -0.53 6.39
N PRO A 81 -23.97 0.09 5.74
CA PRO A 81 -25.03 -0.63 5.02
C PRO A 81 -24.50 -1.62 3.97
N HIS A 82 -23.22 -1.49 3.60
CA HIS A 82 -22.52 -2.31 2.62
C HIS A 82 -21.40 -3.16 3.25
N ALA A 83 -21.48 -3.43 4.56
CA ALA A 83 -20.52 -4.31 5.21
C ALA A 83 -20.56 -5.71 4.56
N PRO A 84 -19.40 -6.27 4.14
CA PRO A 84 -19.36 -7.60 3.55
C PRO A 84 -19.67 -8.67 4.61
N ALA A 85 -20.25 -9.79 4.17
CA ALA A 85 -20.60 -10.91 5.05
C ALA A 85 -19.40 -11.66 5.62
N HIS A 86 -18.21 -11.46 5.04
CA HIS A 86 -16.95 -12.07 5.44
C HIS A 86 -15.81 -11.06 5.27
N GLU A 87 -14.70 -11.28 5.99
CA GLU A 87 -13.47 -10.53 5.77
C GLU A 87 -12.98 -10.68 4.32
N SER A 88 -12.29 -9.65 3.83
CA SER A 88 -11.76 -9.69 2.48
C SER A 88 -10.64 -10.73 2.37
N ARG A 89 -10.71 -11.61 1.37
CA ARG A 89 -9.71 -12.68 1.15
C ARG A 89 -8.28 -12.15 1.01
N ILE A 90 -8.14 -10.95 0.43
CA ILE A 90 -6.83 -10.29 0.26
C ILE A 90 -6.14 -9.97 1.59
N TRP A 91 -6.86 -9.94 2.72
CA TRP A 91 -6.27 -9.70 4.02
C TRP A 91 -5.37 -10.86 4.47
N ASP A 92 -5.65 -12.08 4.03
CA ASP A 92 -4.77 -13.23 4.27
C ASP A 92 -3.45 -13.06 3.51
N GLU A 93 -3.52 -12.66 2.23
CA GLU A 93 -2.34 -12.38 1.40
C GLU A 93 -1.47 -11.26 2.01
N PHE A 94 -2.09 -10.18 2.50
CA PHE A 94 -1.34 -9.13 3.19
C PHE A 94 -0.67 -9.62 4.47
N ARG A 95 -1.32 -10.51 5.23
CA ARG A 95 -0.75 -11.10 6.45
C ARG A 95 0.43 -12.01 6.14
N GLU A 96 0.33 -12.83 5.09
CA GLU A 96 1.42 -13.69 4.63
C GLU A 96 2.65 -12.88 4.23
N VAL A 97 2.48 -11.88 3.36
CA VAL A 97 3.58 -11.01 2.90
C VAL A 97 4.23 -10.25 4.06
N LEU A 98 3.44 -9.77 5.02
CA LEU A 98 3.97 -9.07 6.20
C LEU A 98 4.67 -10.01 7.20
N ALA A 99 4.31 -11.29 7.25
CA ALA A 99 4.95 -12.27 8.13
C ALA A 99 6.30 -12.75 7.58
N ASP A 100 6.46 -12.78 6.26
CA ASP A 100 7.71 -13.18 5.60
C ASP A 100 8.82 -12.10 5.71
N ASP A 101 8.45 -10.84 5.98
CA ASP A 101 9.39 -9.72 6.12
C ASP A 101 10.06 -9.63 7.52
N GLY A 102 9.57 -10.38 8.53
CA GLY A 102 10.20 -10.46 9.87
C GLY A 102 9.27 -10.84 11.03
#